data_AF-A0A4S9XID9-F1
#
_entry.id   AF-A0A4S9XID9-F1
#
_cell.length_a   1.000
_cell.length_b   1.000
_cell.length_c   1.000
_cell.angle_alpha   90.00
_cell.angle_beta   90.00
_cell.angle_gamma   90.00
#
_symmetry.space_group_name_H-M   'P 1'
#
loop_
_entity.id
_entity.type
_entity.pdbx_description
1 polymer ?
#
loop_
_entity_poly.entity_id
_entity_poly.type
_entity_poly.pdbx_seq_one_letter_code
_entity_poly.pdbx_strand_id
1 'polypeptide(L)' 'MRFTGDPSGMALLSSTPVARQAFNFQVASTMVIVDYAHAAAALLQAKSRICRIGQINEAKILILLAHNMID' A
#
# COMPACT_ATOMS: atom_id res chain seq x y z
N MET A 1 -15.93 3.12 4.24
CA MET A 1 -15.04 3.87 5.15
C MET A 1 -14.29 4.90 4.32
N ARG A 2 -14.25 6.18 4.73
CA ARG A 2 -13.66 7.27 3.93
C ARG A 2 -12.27 7.60 4.51
N PHE A 3 -11.20 7.17 3.84
CA PHE A 3 -9.83 7.55 4.21
C PHE A 3 -9.55 8.91 3.57
N THR A 4 -9.74 9.99 4.33
CA THR A 4 -9.81 11.36 3.82
C THR A 4 -8.52 12.14 3.89
N GLY A 5 -7.39 11.51 4.27
CA GLY A 5 -6.13 12.21 4.48
C GLY A 5 -6.16 13.16 5.67
N ASP A 6 -7.11 12.96 6.61
CA ASP A 6 -7.07 13.61 7.91
C ASP A 6 -5.77 13.16 8.62
N PRO A 7 -4.87 14.08 9.01
CA PRO A 7 -3.62 13.73 9.67
C PRO A 7 -3.81 13.03 11.03
N SER A 8 -5.02 13.05 11.61
CA SER A 8 -5.34 12.25 12.80
C SER A 8 -5.55 10.76 12.50
N GLY A 9 -5.77 10.40 11.23
CA GLY A 9 -5.85 9.02 10.74
C GLY A 9 -4.48 8.41 10.53
N MET A 10 -3.89 7.82 11.58
CA MET A 10 -2.48 7.39 11.56
C MET A 10 -2.15 6.21 10.62
N ALA A 11 -3.11 5.32 10.29
CA ALA A 11 -2.89 4.21 9.35
C ALA A 11 -4.20 3.61 8.83
N LEU A 12 -4.19 3.12 7.58
CA LEU A 12 -5.24 2.26 7.03
C LEU A 12 -4.70 0.83 6.90
N LEU A 13 -5.34 -0.11 7.60
CA LEU A 13 -5.04 -1.54 7.48
C LEU A 13 -5.97 -2.16 6.43
N SER A 14 -5.40 -2.89 5.48
CA SER A 14 -6.13 -3.60 4.43
C SER A 14 -5.44 -4.92 4.10
N SER A 15 -6.22 -5.95 3.77
CA SER A 15 -5.68 -7.20 3.25
C SER A 15 -5.35 -7.06 1.76
N THR A 16 -4.37 -7.83 1.27
CA THR A 16 -3.97 -7.80 -0.14
C THR A 16 -5.12 -8.05 -1.12
N PRO A 17 -6.05 -9.03 -0.89
CA PRO A 17 -7.19 -9.23 -1.77
C PRO A 17 -8.14 -8.02 -1.82
N VAL A 18 -8.35 -7.35 -0.69
CA VAL A 18 -9.21 -6.16 -0.59
C VAL A 18 -8.52 -4.96 -1.25
N ALA A 19 -7.23 -4.72 -0.97
CA ALA A 19 -6.46 -3.64 -1.60
C ALA A 19 -6.37 -3.76 -3.14
N ARG A 20 -6.50 -4.97 -3.68
CA ARG A 20 -6.59 -5.20 -5.14
C ARG A 20 -7.91 -4.72 -5.75
N GLN A 21 -8.98 -4.56 -4.97
CA GLN A 21 -10.29 -4.09 -5.45
C GLN A 21 -10.28 -2.58 -5.69
N ALA A 22 -9.73 -2.12 -6.82
CA ALA A 22 -9.86 -0.77 -7.38
C ALA A 22 -9.70 0.45 -6.43
N PHE A 23 -9.20 0.28 -5.19
CA PHE A 23 -9.17 1.33 -4.20
C PHE A 23 -8.25 2.48 -4.62
N ASN A 24 -8.57 3.67 -4.12
CA ASN A 24 -7.77 4.85 -4.36
C ASN A 24 -7.10 5.27 -3.06
N PHE A 25 -5.78 5.07 -2.98
CA PHE A 25 -4.98 5.46 -1.82
C PHE A 25 -4.10 6.68 -2.12
N GLN A 26 -4.51 7.53 -3.07
CA GLN A 26 -3.77 8.75 -3.44
C GLN A 26 -3.50 9.72 -2.28
N VAL A 27 -4.30 9.66 -1.21
CA VAL A 27 -4.10 10.50 -0.02
C VAL A 27 -3.02 9.93 0.92
N ALA A 28 -2.65 8.66 0.78
CA ALA A 28 -1.55 8.05 1.54
C ALA A 28 -0.23 8.30 0.80
N SER A 29 0.82 8.71 1.51
CA SER A 29 2.16 8.86 0.94
C SER A 29 3.06 7.64 1.19
N THR A 30 2.68 6.75 2.12
CA THR A 30 3.47 5.55 2.46
C THR A 30 2.59 4.31 2.45
N MET A 31 3.10 3.22 1.88
CA MET A 31 2.50 1.88 1.92
C MET A 31 3.51 0.90 2.53
N VAL A 32 3.07 0.09 3.48
CA VAL A 32 3.88 -0.98 4.08
C VAL A 32 3.26 -2.33 3.71
N ILE A 33 4.05 -3.20 3.07
CA ILE A 33 3.68 -4.57 2.74
C ILE A 33 4.36 -5.47 3.78
N VAL A 34 3.54 -6.14 4.60
CA VAL A 34 4.02 -6.96 5.75
C VAL A 34 4.32 -8.40 5.34
N ASP A 35 3.51 -8.94 4.43
CA ASP A 35 3.64 -10.30 3.92
C ASP A 35 3.75 -10.22 2.39
N TYR A 36 4.94 -10.51 1.88
CA TYR A 36 5.26 -10.43 0.47
C TYR A 36 5.33 -11.83 -0.13
N ALA A 37 4.21 -12.27 -0.73
CA ALA A 37 4.11 -13.54 -1.45
C ALA A 37 4.96 -13.62 -2.75
N HIS A 38 6.04 -12.84 -2.87
CA HIS A 38 6.98 -12.80 -4.00
C HIS A 38 6.38 -12.59 -5.40
N ALA A 39 5.15 -12.10 -5.50
CA ALA A 39 4.49 -11.86 -6.77
C ALA A 39 4.76 -10.44 -7.29
N ALA A 40 5.61 -10.30 -8.33
CA ALA A 40 5.89 -9.02 -8.98
C ALA A 40 4.61 -8.28 -9.43
N ALA A 41 3.59 -9.02 -9.88
CA ALA A 41 2.28 -8.47 -10.24
C ALA A 41 1.55 -7.82 -9.05
N ALA A 42 1.70 -8.36 -7.84
CA ALA A 42 1.10 -7.78 -6.64
C ALA A 42 1.76 -6.45 -6.29
N LEU A 43 3.09 -6.35 -6.43
CA LEU A 43 3.83 -5.10 -6.20
C LEU A 43 3.45 -4.01 -7.21
N LEU A 44 3.34 -4.37 -8.49
CA LEU A 44 2.86 -3.47 -9.54
C LEU A 44 1.45 -2.95 -9.25
N GLN A 45 0.55 -3.83 -8.82
CA GLN A 45 -0.80 -3.44 -8.42
C GLN A 45 -0.77 -2.51 -7.21
N ALA A 46 -0.03 -2.85 -6.16
CA ALA A 46 0.14 -2.03 -4.96
C ALA A 46 0.66 -0.62 -5.29
N LYS A 47 1.69 -0.54 -6.13
CA LYS A 47 2.23 0.72 -6.65
C LYS A 47 1.17 1.55 -7.36
N SER A 48 0.34 0.94 -8.21
CA SER A 48 -0.73 1.64 -8.93
C SER A 48 -1.80 2.27 -8.02
N ARG A 49 -1.93 1.79 -6.77
CA ARG A 49 -2.92 2.30 -5.81
C ARG A 49 -2.47 3.57 -5.08
N ILE A 50 -1.17 3.69 -4.83
CA ILE A 50 -0.56 4.84 -4.14
C ILE A 50 0.02 5.88 -5.10
N CYS A 51 0.60 5.42 -6.22
CA CYS A 51 1.08 6.26 -7.33
C CYS A 51 -0.05 6.44 -8.36
N ARG A 52 -1.09 7.20 -8.00
CA ARG A 52 -2.25 7.45 -8.87
C ARG A 52 -2.42 8.95 -9.13
N ILE A 53 -3.20 9.29 -10.17
CA ILE A 53 -3.63 10.67 -10.42
C ILE A 53 -4.24 11.23 -9.14
N GLY A 54 -3.75 12.39 -8.67
CA GLY A 54 -4.16 13.00 -7.41
C GLY A 54 -3.20 12.79 -6.23
N GLN A 55 -2.16 11.96 -6.39
CA GLN A 55 -1.03 11.92 -5.46
C GLN A 55 -0.15 13.16 -5.64
N ILE A 56 0.02 13.92 -4.57
CA ILE A 56 0.84 15.15 -4.55
C ILE A 56 2.16 14.97 -3.80
N ASN A 57 2.28 13.92 -3.00
CA ASN A 57 3.45 13.63 -2.20
C ASN A 57 4.31 12.54 -2.85
N GLU A 58 5.59 12.48 -2.48
CA GLU A 58 6.44 11.35 -2.82
C GLU A 58 5.87 10.06 -2.23
N ALA A 59 5.51 9.11 -3.10
CA ALA A 59 4.96 7.83 -2.70
C ALA A 59 6.06 6.83 -2.34
N LYS A 60 6.06 6.34 -1.10
CA LYS A 60 7.02 5.37 -0.57
C LYS A 60 6.35 4.02 -0.41
N ILE A 61 7.01 2.97 -0.89
CA ILE A 61 6.59 1.58 -0.71
C ILE A 61 7.67 0.88 0.07
N LEU A 62 7.33 0.39 1.26
CA LEU A 62 8.20 -0.37 2.15
C LEU A 62 7.73 -1.82 2.15
N ILE A 63 8.67 -2.75 2.01
CA ILE A 63 8.40 -4.19 2.06
C ILE A 63 9.16 -4.73 3.26
N LEU A 64 8.45 -5.35 4.20
CA LEU A 64 9.07 -6.09 5.30
C LEU A 64 9.50 -7.44 4.77
N LEU A 65 10.77 -7.75 4.95
CA LEU A 65 11.38 -9.04 4.60
C LEU A 65 11.88 -9.66 5.89
N ALA A 66 11.44 -10.87 6.20
CA ALA A 66 11.95 -11.60 7.34
C ALA A 66 13.33 -12.18 7.01
N HIS A 67 14.31 -11.99 7.90
CA HIS A 67 15.59 -12.68 7.78
C HIS A 67 15.45 -14.13 8.28
N ASN A 68 15.99 -15.09 7.51
CA ASN A 68 16.04 -16.52 7.86
C ASN A 68 14.67 -17.20 8.06
N MET A 69 13.62 -16.72 7.37
CA MET A 69 12.34 -17.42 7.28
C MET A 69 12.07 -17.85 5.84
N ILE A 70 11.31 -18.94 5.68
CA ILE A 70 10.69 -19.26 4.39
C ILE A 70 9.41 -18.42 4.36
N ASP A 71 9.44 -17.31 3.64
CA ASP A 71 8.25 -16.51 3.29
C ASP A 71 7.42 -17.22 2.20
#